data_AF-A0A926FGJ0-F1
#
_entry.id   AF-A0A926FGJ0-F1
#
_cell.length_a   1.000
_cell.length_b   1.000
_cell.length_c   1.000
_cell.angle_alpha   90.00
_cell.angle_beta   90.00
_cell.angle_gamma   90.00
#
_symmetry.space_group_name_H-M   'P 1'
#
loop_
_entity.id
_entity.type
_entity.pdbx_description
1 polymer ?
#
loop_
_entity_poly.entity_id
_entity_poly.type
_entity_poly.pdbx_seq_one_letter_code
_entity_poly.pdbx_strand_id
1 'polypeptide(L)'
;MTNPVVLSGLRPTGRVHLGNYFGAVKNWVDLQDSGRYRAYFFVADLHALTTDYADTRMLASYTRDAVLDWLAVGLDPEKATIFLQSRVPQHAELALYFSMLTPLGWLERVPTYKDQLDALRSRDMATHGFLGYPV
;
A
#
# COMPACT_ATOMS: atom_id res chain seq x y z
N MET A 1 -10.14 18.63 -20.59
CA MET A 1 -8.93 17.95 -20.08
C MET A 1 -9.35 17.07 -18.92
N THR A 2 -8.90 15.83 -18.84
CA THR A 2 -9.22 14.93 -17.72
C THR A 2 -8.46 15.34 -16.47
N ASN A 3 -9.10 15.35 -15.30
CA ASN A 3 -8.43 15.61 -14.03
C ASN A 3 -7.26 14.63 -13.82
N PRO A 4 -6.09 15.08 -13.32
CA PRO A 4 -4.99 14.19 -12.97
C PRO A 4 -5.41 13.12 -11.95
N VAL A 5 -4.81 11.95 -12.05
CA VAL A 5 -5.08 10.83 -11.15
C VAL A 5 -4.13 10.92 -9.94
N VAL A 6 -4.68 10.72 -8.74
CA VAL A 6 -3.89 10.47 -7.54
C VAL A 6 -4.16 9.05 -7.05
N LEU A 7 -3.10 8.30 -6.77
CA LEU A 7 -3.15 6.96 -6.20
C LEU A 7 -2.31 6.95 -4.94
N SER A 8 -2.89 6.50 -3.82
CA SER A 8 -2.16 6.32 -2.56
C SER A 8 -2.75 5.15 -1.79
N GLY A 9 -1.97 4.54 -0.90
CA GLY A 9 -2.43 3.39 -0.14
C GLY A 9 -1.62 3.19 1.13
N LEU A 10 -2.19 2.38 2.03
CA LEU A 10 -1.54 1.99 3.27
C LEU A 10 -1.56 0.48 3.40
N ARG A 11 -0.49 -0.07 3.96
CA ARG A 11 -0.44 -1.48 4.35
C ARG A 11 -1.24 -1.67 5.66
N PRO A 12 -2.08 -2.71 5.76
CA PRO A 12 -2.82 -3.04 6.97
C PRO A 12 -1.94 -3.79 8.00
N THR A 13 -0.93 -3.11 8.57
CA THR A 13 0.04 -3.71 9.51
C THR A 13 -0.29 -3.45 10.99
N GLY A 14 -1.52 -3.05 11.29
CA GLY A 14 -1.97 -2.71 12.64
C GLY A 14 -3.20 -1.82 12.63
N ARG A 15 -3.66 -1.42 13.82
CA ARG A 15 -4.73 -0.42 13.96
C ARG A 15 -4.25 0.96 13.53
N VAL A 16 -5.10 1.70 12.82
CA VAL A 16 -4.81 3.08 12.42
C VAL A 16 -4.71 3.94 13.68
N HIS A 17 -3.70 4.80 13.72
CA HIS A 17 -3.48 5.74 14.82
C HIS A 17 -3.22 7.17 14.29
N LEU A 18 -3.06 8.14 15.19
CA LEU A 18 -2.86 9.55 14.84
C LEU A 18 -1.71 9.78 13.84
N GLY A 19 -0.64 9.00 13.92
CA GLY A 19 0.46 9.04 12.94
C GLY A 19 -0.01 8.76 11.50
N ASN A 20 -0.88 7.78 11.27
CA ASN A 20 -1.44 7.52 9.94
C ASN A 20 -2.38 8.65 9.50
N TYR A 21 -3.18 9.18 10.44
CA TYR A 21 -4.11 10.26 10.15
C TYR A 21 -3.39 11.52 9.65
N PHE A 22 -2.43 12.03 10.42
CA PHE A 22 -1.66 13.21 10.03
C PHE A 22 -0.64 12.92 8.91
N GLY A 23 -0.16 11.68 8.79
CA GLY A 23 0.81 11.29 7.77
C GLY A 23 0.23 11.10 6.38
N ALA A 24 -1.03 10.67 6.27
CA ALA A 24 -1.63 10.37 4.96
C ALA A 24 -3.14 10.67 4.90
N VAL A 25 -3.93 10.13 5.82
CA VAL A 25 -5.40 10.05 5.65
C VAL A 25 -6.04 11.44 5.61
N LYS A 26 -5.58 12.38 6.44
CA LYS A 26 -6.07 13.78 6.39
C LYS A 26 -5.85 14.40 5.01
N ASN A 27 -4.67 14.20 4.43
CA ASN A 27 -4.35 14.73 3.11
C ASN A 27 -5.18 14.05 2.01
N TRP A 28 -5.54 12.78 2.16
CA TRP A 28 -6.46 12.11 1.25
C TRP A 28 -7.85 12.75 1.25
N VAL A 29 -8.34 13.17 2.42
CA VAL A 29 -9.58 13.96 2.55
C VAL A 29 -9.46 15.29 1.82
N ASP A 30 -8.38 16.04 2.05
CA ASP A 30 -8.16 17.31 1.36
C ASP A 30 -8.08 17.12 -0.18
N LEU A 31 -7.44 16.04 -0.65
CA LEU A 31 -7.30 15.73 -2.08
C LEU A 31 -8.62 15.36 -2.75
N GLN A 32 -9.45 14.51 -2.13
CA GLN A 32 -10.74 14.13 -2.71
C GLN A 32 -11.68 15.34 -2.82
N ASP A 33 -11.67 16.23 -1.81
CA ASP A 33 -12.58 17.38 -1.73
C ASP A 33 -12.12 18.55 -2.61
N SER A 34 -10.86 18.55 -3.05
CA SER A 34 -10.32 19.61 -3.91
C SER A 34 -11.01 19.73 -5.27
N GLY A 35 -11.67 18.67 -5.75
CA GLY A 35 -12.23 18.59 -7.11
C GLY A 35 -11.19 18.59 -8.24
N ARG A 36 -9.89 18.63 -7.91
CA ARG A 36 -8.77 18.72 -8.87
C ARG A 36 -8.28 17.37 -9.35
N TYR A 37 -8.56 16.30 -8.61
CA TYR A 37 -8.01 14.97 -8.86
C TYR A 37 -9.10 13.94 -9.00
N ARG A 38 -8.82 12.90 -9.78
CA ARG A 38 -9.52 11.62 -9.68
C ARG A 38 -8.76 10.75 -8.68
N ALA A 39 -9.36 10.54 -7.51
CA ALA A 39 -8.66 9.94 -6.37
C ALA A 39 -8.93 8.43 -6.24
N TYR A 40 -7.84 7.70 -5.99
CA TYR A 40 -7.83 6.27 -5.72
C TYR A 40 -7.06 6.01 -4.44
N PHE A 41 -7.71 5.40 -3.47
CA PHE A 41 -7.11 5.04 -2.19
C PHE A 41 -7.29 3.55 -1.94
N PHE A 42 -6.24 2.87 -1.48
CA PHE A 42 -6.32 1.41 -1.36
C PHE A 42 -5.62 0.83 -0.15
N VAL A 43 -6.15 -0.31 0.28
CA VAL A 43 -5.48 -1.17 1.25
C VAL A 43 -4.52 -2.08 0.48
N ALA A 44 -3.23 -1.94 0.78
CA ALA A 44 -2.16 -2.70 0.15
C ALA A 44 -1.95 -4.05 0.88
N ASP A 45 -2.94 -4.94 0.81
CA ASP A 45 -2.96 -6.19 1.55
C ASP A 45 -1.96 -7.24 1.03
N LEU A 46 -1.71 -7.31 -0.28
CA LEU A 46 -0.63 -8.15 -0.82
C LEU A 46 0.76 -7.64 -0.38
N HIS A 47 0.94 -6.31 -0.30
CA HIS A 47 2.19 -5.73 0.22
C HIS A 47 2.42 -6.01 1.71
N ALA A 48 1.38 -6.25 2.51
CA ALA A 48 1.59 -6.66 3.90
C ALA A 48 2.28 -8.03 4.00
N LEU A 49 2.06 -8.90 3.01
CA LEU A 49 2.68 -10.22 2.96
C LEU A 49 4.19 -10.16 2.72
N THR A 50 4.74 -9.06 2.20
CA THR A 50 6.20 -8.97 1.99
C THR A 50 6.99 -8.96 3.29
N THR A 51 6.36 -8.58 4.42
CA THR A 51 6.99 -8.55 5.75
C THR A 51 6.32 -9.43 6.80
N ASP A 52 5.03 -9.73 6.64
CA ASP A 52 4.22 -10.47 7.63
C ASP A 52 3.69 -11.82 7.08
N TYR A 53 4.33 -12.39 6.04
CA TYR A 53 3.91 -13.68 5.45
C TYR A 53 3.81 -14.84 6.47
N ALA A 54 4.58 -14.78 7.56
CA ALA A 54 4.62 -15.84 8.57
C ALA A 54 3.35 -15.91 9.44
N ASP A 55 2.61 -14.80 9.61
CA ASP A 55 1.36 -14.77 10.37
C ASP A 55 0.38 -13.74 9.80
N THR A 56 -0.61 -14.23 9.06
CA THR A 56 -1.60 -13.40 8.36
C THR A 56 -2.95 -13.34 9.06
N ARG A 57 -3.09 -13.93 10.27
CA ARG A 57 -4.39 -14.06 10.96
C ARG A 57 -5.09 -12.72 11.19
N MET A 58 -4.31 -11.68 11.46
CA MET A 58 -4.83 -10.33 11.74
C MET A 58 -5.04 -9.49 10.47
N LEU A 59 -4.56 -9.92 9.31
CA LEU A 59 -4.57 -9.13 8.09
C LEU A 59 -6.00 -8.72 7.70
N ALA A 60 -6.94 -9.67 7.74
CA ALA A 60 -8.34 -9.39 7.42
C ALA A 60 -8.99 -8.37 8.37
N SER A 61 -8.71 -8.48 9.68
CA SER A 61 -9.20 -7.52 10.66
C SER A 61 -8.59 -6.13 10.45
N TYR A 62 -7.27 -6.04 10.23
CA TYR A 62 -6.61 -4.75 10.01
C TYR A 62 -7.06 -4.09 8.71
N THR A 63 -7.28 -4.86 7.65
CA THR A 63 -7.88 -4.33 6.41
C THR A 63 -9.25 -3.71 6.66
N ARG A 64 -10.11 -4.41 7.42
CA ARG A 64 -11.45 -3.92 7.74
C ARG A 64 -11.40 -2.66 8.61
N ASP A 65 -10.62 -2.70 9.67
CA ASP A 65 -10.46 -1.59 10.62
C ASP A 65 -9.91 -0.35 9.90
N ALA A 66 -8.90 -0.52 9.03
CA ALA A 66 -8.33 0.58 8.27
C ALA A 66 -9.36 1.30 7.39
N VAL A 67 -10.18 0.55 6.64
CA VAL A 67 -11.24 1.14 5.81
C VAL A 67 -12.28 1.84 6.68
N LEU A 68 -12.71 1.22 7.80
CA LEU A 68 -13.65 1.85 8.73
C LEU A 68 -13.11 3.17 9.27
N ASP A 69 -11.84 3.22 9.68
CA ASP A 69 -11.18 4.42 10.18
C ASP A 69 -11.09 5.50 9.10
N TRP A 70 -10.78 5.14 7.84
CA TRP A 70 -10.73 6.11 6.74
C TRP A 70 -12.10 6.71 6.46
N LEU A 71 -13.15 5.89 6.43
CA LEU A 71 -14.53 6.37 6.27
C LEU A 71 -14.94 7.28 7.43
N ALA A 72 -14.60 6.91 8.66
CA ALA A 72 -14.93 7.67 9.86
C ALA A 72 -14.31 9.08 9.88
N VAL A 73 -13.14 9.27 9.27
CA VAL A 73 -12.47 10.57 9.21
C VAL A 73 -12.80 11.39 7.95
N GLY A 74 -13.68 10.89 7.09
CA GLY A 74 -14.20 11.65 5.94
C GLY A 74 -13.75 11.18 4.57
N LEU A 75 -13.16 9.98 4.45
CA LEU A 75 -12.98 9.36 3.13
C LEU A 75 -14.35 8.93 2.58
N ASP A 76 -14.72 9.43 1.40
CA ASP A 76 -16.06 9.20 0.82
C ASP A 76 -15.95 8.36 -0.47
N PRO A 77 -16.53 7.15 -0.51
CA PRO A 77 -16.56 6.30 -1.71
C PRO A 77 -17.24 6.95 -2.93
N GLU A 78 -18.10 7.94 -2.72
CA GLU A 78 -18.77 8.68 -3.81
C GLU A 78 -17.84 9.71 -4.46
N LYS A 79 -16.77 10.12 -3.76
CA LYS A 79 -15.79 11.11 -4.26
C LYS A 79 -14.47 10.48 -4.69
N ALA A 80 -14.10 9.35 -4.11
CA ALA A 80 -12.86 8.63 -4.39
C ALA A 80 -13.11 7.13 -4.52
N THR A 81 -12.35 6.47 -5.39
CA THR A 81 -12.39 4.99 -5.48
C THR A 81 -11.57 4.39 -4.35
N ILE A 82 -12.23 3.67 -3.45
CA ILE A 82 -11.58 2.93 -2.36
C ILE A 82 -11.59 1.44 -2.72
N PHE A 83 -10.42 0.79 -2.71
CA PHE A 83 -10.35 -0.64 -3.10
C PHE A 83 -9.30 -1.44 -2.31
N LEU A 84 -9.35 -2.76 -2.48
CA LEU A 84 -8.41 -3.71 -1.88
C LEU A 84 -7.46 -4.24 -2.95
N GLN A 85 -6.14 -4.21 -2.70
CA GLN A 85 -5.14 -4.57 -3.72
C GLN A 85 -5.36 -5.98 -4.27
N SER A 86 -5.60 -6.97 -3.42
CA SER A 86 -5.85 -8.38 -3.80
C SER A 86 -7.13 -8.60 -4.61
N ARG A 87 -8.07 -7.64 -4.61
CA ARG A 87 -9.33 -7.73 -5.38
C ARG A 87 -9.19 -7.23 -6.82
N VAL A 88 -8.00 -6.77 -7.20
CA VAL A 88 -7.66 -6.37 -8.57
C VAL A 88 -6.55 -7.31 -9.08
N PRO A 89 -6.91 -8.50 -9.61
CA PRO A 89 -5.94 -9.53 -10.00
C PRO A 89 -4.95 -9.05 -11.08
N GLN A 90 -5.33 -8.04 -11.86
CA GLN A 90 -4.47 -7.41 -12.86
C GLN A 90 -3.22 -6.78 -12.26
N HIS A 91 -3.22 -6.41 -10.96
CA HIS A 91 -1.99 -5.97 -10.30
C HIS A 91 -0.94 -7.08 -10.23
N ALA A 92 -1.35 -8.32 -9.93
CA ALA A 92 -0.42 -9.45 -9.87
C ALA A 92 0.11 -9.81 -11.27
N GLU A 93 -0.75 -9.76 -12.28
CA GLU A 93 -0.36 -9.96 -13.68
C GLU A 93 0.63 -8.87 -14.15
N LEU A 94 0.33 -7.61 -13.88
CA LEU A 94 1.20 -6.50 -14.27
C LEU A 94 2.55 -6.53 -13.54
N ALA A 95 2.55 -6.87 -12.25
CA ALA A 95 3.78 -7.05 -11.47
C ALA A 95 4.67 -8.15 -12.07
N LEU A 96 4.08 -9.24 -12.58
CA LEU A 96 4.81 -10.28 -13.29
C LEU A 96 5.47 -9.73 -14.56
N TYR A 97 4.74 -8.99 -15.39
CA TYR A 97 5.33 -8.38 -16.59
C TYR A 97 6.44 -7.38 -16.23
N PHE A 98 6.24 -6.54 -15.21
CA PHE A 98 7.26 -5.59 -14.75
C PHE A 98 8.49 -6.28 -14.18
N SER A 99 8.36 -7.44 -13.54
CA SER A 99 9.52 -8.21 -13.06
C SER A 99 10.48 -8.63 -14.19
N MET A 100 9.98 -8.80 -15.41
CA MET A 100 10.81 -9.12 -16.58
C MET A 100 11.51 -7.90 -17.17
N LEU A 101 11.03 -6.70 -16.85
CA LEU A 101 11.56 -5.43 -17.34
C LEU A 101 12.48 -4.73 -16.34
N THR A 102 12.39 -5.08 -15.04
CA THR A 102 13.13 -4.43 -13.97
C THR A 102 14.44 -5.18 -13.64
N PRO A 103 15.63 -4.59 -13.89
CA PRO A 103 16.89 -5.22 -13.54
C PRO A 103 17.07 -5.35 -12.02
N LEU A 104 17.59 -6.50 -11.56
CA LEU A 104 17.84 -6.74 -10.12
C LEU A 104 18.70 -5.66 -9.46
N GLY A 105 19.75 -5.20 -10.16
CA GLY A 105 20.61 -4.15 -9.63
C GLY A 105 19.89 -2.81 -9.39
N TRP A 106 18.71 -2.57 -9.95
CA TRP A 106 17.89 -1.40 -9.59
C TRP A 106 17.25 -1.59 -8.21
N LEU A 107 16.70 -2.78 -7.95
CA LEU A 107 16.05 -3.14 -6.69
C LEU A 107 17.05 -3.18 -5.52
N GLU A 108 18.21 -3.80 -5.72
CA GLU A 108 19.27 -3.90 -4.71
C GLU A 108 19.84 -2.54 -4.28
N ARG A 109 19.64 -1.49 -5.10
CA ARG A 109 20.11 -0.13 -4.80
C ARG A 109 19.06 0.73 -4.11
N VAL A 110 17.83 0.27 -3.94
CA VAL A 110 16.78 1.00 -3.22
C VAL A 110 17.22 1.17 -1.75
N PRO A 111 17.41 2.40 -1.24
CA PRO A 111 17.91 2.61 0.12
C PRO A 111 17.02 1.97 1.18
N THR A 112 15.71 2.11 1.04
CA THR A 112 14.73 1.52 1.97
C THR A 112 14.79 -0.01 2.04
N TYR A 113 15.15 -0.68 0.94
CA TYR A 113 15.37 -2.13 0.94
C TYR A 113 16.56 -2.51 1.82
N LYS A 114 17.68 -1.79 1.67
CA LYS A 114 18.89 -2.03 2.48
C LYS A 114 18.65 -1.74 3.95
N ASP A 115 18.03 -0.60 4.26
CA ASP A 115 17.75 -0.19 5.62
C ASP A 115 16.81 -1.19 6.33
N GLN A 116 15.78 -1.68 5.64
CA GLN A 116 14.86 -2.66 6.19
C GLN A 116 15.50 -4.05 6.34
N LEU A 117 16.35 -4.47 5.39
CA LEU A 117 17.09 -5.72 5.49
C LEU A 117 18.03 -5.72 6.71
N ASP A 118 18.71 -4.60 6.97
CA ASP A 118 19.59 -4.45 8.12
C ASP A 118 18.83 -4.34 9.45
N ALA A 119 17.72 -3.61 9.49
CA ALA A 119 16.88 -3.46 10.69
C ALA A 119 16.18 -4.77 11.09
N LEU A 120 15.95 -5.68 10.14
CA LEU A 120 15.14 -6.87 10.34
C LEU A 120 15.94 -8.17 10.13
N ARG A 121 17.25 -8.14 10.36
CA ARG A 121 18.16 -9.31 10.30
C ARG A 121 17.69 -10.52 11.11
N SER A 122 16.82 -10.33 12.11
CA SER A 122 16.24 -11.41 12.93
C SER A 122 15.03 -12.10 12.29
N ARG A 123 14.44 -11.53 11.24
CA ARG A 123 13.40 -12.13 10.42
C ARG A 123 14.00 -12.56 9.08
N ASP A 124 13.69 -13.77 8.64
CA ASP A 124 14.16 -14.29 7.36
C ASP A 124 13.39 -13.60 6.21
N MET A 125 13.78 -12.37 5.89
CA MET A 125 13.10 -11.49 4.93
C MET A 125 13.83 -11.32 3.61
N ALA A 126 14.88 -12.12 3.36
CA ALA A 126 15.54 -12.23 2.07
C ALA A 126 14.68 -13.03 1.07
N THR A 127 13.42 -12.63 0.90
CA THR A 127 12.47 -13.26 0.00
C THR A 127 12.39 -12.48 -1.31
N HIS A 128 12.11 -13.19 -2.41
CA HIS A 128 11.85 -12.55 -3.70
C HIS A 128 10.69 -11.54 -3.62
N GLY A 129 9.64 -11.84 -2.85
CA GLY A 129 8.50 -10.94 -2.66
C GLY A 129 8.88 -9.64 -1.97
N PHE A 130 9.81 -9.68 -1.01
CA PHE A 130 10.33 -8.48 -0.37
C PHE A 130 11.25 -7.70 -1.30
N LEU A 131 12.20 -8.34 -2.00
CA LEU A 131 13.04 -7.64 -2.99
C LEU A 131 12.20 -6.97 -4.11
N GLY A 132 11.12 -7.63 -4.53
CA GLY A 132 10.23 -7.19 -5.59
C GLY A 132 9.16 -6.19 -5.17
N TYR A 133 9.03 -5.81 -3.90
CA TYR A 133 7.96 -4.89 -3.47
C TYR A 133 7.92 -3.53 -4.23
N PRO A 134 9.04 -2.96 -4.72
CA PRO A 134 9.01 -1.72 -5.48
C PRO A 134 8.49 -1.86 -6.93
N VAL A 135 8.25 -3.09 -7.40
CA VAL A 135 7.84 -3.45 -8.77
C VAL A 135 6.32 -3.59 -8.85
#